data_AF-A0A7G6T2B6-F1
#
_entry.id   AF-A0A7G6T2B6-F1
#
_cell.length_a   1.000
_cell.length_b   1.000
_cell.length_c   1.000
_cell.angle_alpha   90.00
_cell.angle_beta   90.00
_cell.angle_gamma   90.00
#
_symmetry.space_group_name_H-M   'P 1'
#
loop_
_entity.id
_entity.type
_entity.pdbx_description
1 polymer ?
#
loop_
_entity_poly.entity_id
_entity_poly.type
_entity_poly.pdbx_seq_one_letter_code
_entity_poly.pdbx_strand_id
1 'polypeptide(L)'
;MWASVPADAPLQVILRRSDLDNLFLSIRECIIGQSDLSSCLQALTHGDTESAQKHFDAALLHQRNAISQIDNLVMHAMTTAKPVQNG
;
A
#
# COMPACT_ATOMS: atom_id res chain seq x y z
N MET A 1 -8.20 -18.35 14.65
CA MET A 1 -8.58 -16.96 14.30
C MET A 1 -7.33 -16.12 14.45
N TRP A 2 -7.06 -15.08 13.65
CA TRP A 2 -5.83 -14.27 13.78
C TRP A 2 -5.51 -13.86 15.23
N ALA A 3 -6.54 -13.44 15.97
CA ALA A 3 -6.45 -13.06 17.38
C ALA A 3 -6.10 -14.21 18.36
N SER A 4 -6.14 -15.47 17.92
CA SER A 4 -5.80 -16.64 18.74
C SER A 4 -4.35 -17.11 18.55
N VAL A 5 -3.58 -16.47 17.67
CA VAL A 5 -2.15 -16.76 17.50
C VAL A 5 -1.36 -15.93 18.52
N PRO A 6 -0.42 -16.51 19.29
CA PRO A 6 0.47 -15.74 20.17
C PRO A 6 1.24 -14.66 19.40
N ALA A 7 1.44 -13.50 20.00
CA ALA A 7 2.02 -12.33 19.32
C ALA A 7 3.47 -12.56 18.83
N ASP A 8 4.19 -13.48 19.46
CA ASP A 8 5.58 -13.86 19.18
C ASP A 8 5.70 -15.18 18.38
N ALA A 9 4.58 -15.84 18.06
CA ALA A 9 4.63 -17.11 17.35
C ALA A 9 5.05 -16.89 15.87
N PRO A 10 6.02 -17.68 15.36
CA PRO A 10 6.39 -17.61 13.95
C PRO A 10 5.20 -18.04 13.07
N LEU A 11 4.95 -17.27 12.01
CA LEU A 11 3.83 -17.47 11.08
C LEU A 11 4.33 -17.79 9.68
N GLN A 12 3.62 -18.70 9.01
CA GLN A 12 3.73 -18.94 7.58
C GLN A 12 2.51 -18.35 6.88
N VAL A 13 2.74 -17.51 5.86
CA VAL A 13 1.69 -16.94 5.00
C VAL A 13 1.85 -17.54 3.61
N ILE A 14 0.77 -18.08 3.05
CA ILE A 14 0.76 -18.58 1.68
C ILE A 14 0.47 -17.41 0.75
N LEU A 15 1.46 -17.00 -0.04
CA LEU A 15 1.30 -15.96 -1.04
C LEU A 15 1.24 -16.56 -2.45
N ARG A 16 0.34 -16.04 -3.27
CA ARG A 16 0.32 -16.25 -4.73
C ARG A 16 1.21 -15.20 -5.39
N ARG A 17 1.68 -15.50 -6.61
CA ARG A 17 2.36 -14.52 -7.44
C ARG A 17 1.56 -13.22 -7.59
N SER A 18 0.25 -13.32 -7.79
CA SER A 18 -0.66 -12.17 -7.90
C SER A 18 -0.62 -11.26 -6.67
N ASP A 19 -0.39 -11.81 -5.48
CA ASP A 19 -0.34 -11.04 -4.24
C ASP A 19 0.93 -10.18 -4.21
N LEU A 20 2.04 -10.71 -4.73
CA LEU A 20 3.29 -9.97 -4.92
C LEU A 20 3.19 -8.95 -6.06
N ASP A 21 2.53 -9.31 -7.17
CA ASP A 21 2.30 -8.38 -8.29
C ASP A 21 1.49 -7.15 -7.80
N ASN A 22 0.45 -7.36 -7.00
CA ASN A 22 -0.33 -6.29 -6.37
C ASN A 22 0.49 -5.48 -5.36
N LEU A 23 1.36 -6.13 -4.57
CA LEU A 23 2.26 -5.41 -3.67
C LEU A 23 3.20 -4.49 -4.45
N PHE A 24 3.82 -4.98 -5.53
CA PHE A 24 4.71 -4.17 -6.36
C PHE A 24 3.97 -3.03 -7.06
N LEU A 25 2.73 -3.28 -7.52
CA LEU A 25 1.88 -2.24 -8.06
C LEU A 25 1.56 -1.18 -7.00
N SER A 26 1.23 -1.58 -5.77
CA SER A 26 0.98 -0.66 -4.64
C SER A 26 2.19 0.21 -4.32
N ILE A 27 3.39 -0.39 -4.30
CA ILE A 27 4.64 0.36 -4.08
C ILE A 27 4.84 1.38 -5.20
N ARG A 28 4.61 0.99 -6.45
CA ARG A 28 4.70 1.90 -7.59
C ARG A 28 3.70 3.05 -7.48
N GLU A 29 2.45 2.78 -7.12
CA GLU A 29 1.42 3.80 -6.90
C GLU A 29 1.84 4.77 -5.78
N CYS A 30 2.39 4.28 -4.67
CA CYS A 30 2.94 5.14 -3.61
C CYS A 30 4.06 6.06 -4.12
N ILE A 31 5.00 5.54 -4.92
CA ILE A 31 6.09 6.34 -5.49
C ILE A 31 5.56 7.43 -6.42
N ILE A 32 4.59 7.08 -7.27
CA ILE A 32 3.97 8.05 -8.19
C ILE A 32 3.23 9.13 -7.38
N GLY A 33 2.42 8.73 -6.39
CA GLY A 33 1.70 9.69 -5.53
C GLY A 33 2.64 10.63 -4.76
N GLN A 34 3.79 10.14 -4.30
CA GLN A 34 4.83 10.98 -3.70
C GLN A 34 5.44 11.99 -4.69
N SER A 35 5.67 11.56 -5.94
CA SER A 35 6.14 12.45 -7.00
C SER A 35 5.11 13.54 -7.33
N ASP A 36 3.82 13.18 -7.36
CA ASP A 36 2.74 14.14 -7.56
C ASP A 36 2.62 15.13 -6.40
N LEU A 37 2.78 14.69 -5.14
CA LEU A 37 2.85 15.59 -3.99
C LEU A 37 4.04 16.55 -4.09
N SER A 38 5.21 16.06 -4.50
CA SER A 38 6.37 16.93 -4.74
C SER A 38 6.08 17.99 -5.81
N SER A 39 5.40 17.60 -6.89
CA SER A 39 5.00 18.51 -7.97
C SER A 39 3.95 19.53 -7.50
N CYS A 40 3.00 19.10 -6.66
CA CYS A 40 2.02 19.97 -6.01
C CYS A 40 2.71 21.04 -5.16
N LEU A 41 3.66 20.63 -4.29
CA LEU A 41 4.44 21.56 -3.48
C LEU A 41 5.22 22.56 -4.35
N GLN A 42 5.83 22.08 -5.43
CA GLN A 42 6.51 22.96 -6.37
C GLN A 42 5.53 23.98 -6.99
N ALA A 43 4.37 23.56 -7.46
CA ALA A 43 3.36 24.47 -8.02
C ALA A 43 2.90 25.52 -6.98
N LEU A 44 2.66 25.11 -5.73
CA LEU A 44 2.32 26.03 -4.64
C LEU A 44 3.42 27.07 -4.38
N THR A 45 4.70 26.69 -4.44
CA THR A 45 5.81 27.65 -4.25
C THR A 45 5.90 28.70 -5.35
N HIS A 46 5.34 28.42 -6.54
CA HIS A 46 5.27 29.37 -7.66
C HIS A 46 3.93 30.13 -7.69
N GLY A 47 3.03 29.90 -6.73
CA GLY A 47 1.70 30.50 -6.71
C GLY A 47 0.71 29.92 -7.74
N ASP A 48 1.06 28.81 -8.40
CA ASP A 48 0.19 28.12 -9.35
C ASP A 48 -0.73 27.14 -8.63
N THR A 49 -1.85 27.67 -8.12
CA THR A 49 -2.83 26.89 -7.36
C THR A 49 -3.60 25.89 -8.21
N GLU A 50 -3.78 26.16 -9.51
CA GLU A 50 -4.50 25.26 -10.42
C GLU A 50 -3.70 23.98 -10.67
N SER A 51 -2.42 24.12 -11.03
CA SER A 51 -1.53 22.98 -11.18
C SER A 51 -1.33 22.24 -9.86
N ALA A 52 -1.21 22.96 -8.74
CA ALA A 52 -1.12 22.35 -7.42
C ALA A 52 -2.32 21.45 -7.12
N GLN A 53 -3.55 21.93 -7.34
CA GLN A 53 -4.76 21.15 -7.11
C GLN A 53 -4.79 19.89 -7.99
N LYS A 54 -4.44 20.02 -9.27
CA LYS A 54 -4.38 18.89 -10.19
C LYS A 54 -3.39 17.81 -9.72
N HIS A 55 -2.19 18.22 -9.29
CA HIS A 55 -1.20 17.27 -8.77
C HIS A 55 -1.64 16.66 -7.44
N PHE A 56 -2.30 17.42 -6.57
CA PHE A 56 -2.85 16.89 -5.33
C PHE A 56 -3.93 15.83 -5.58
N ASP A 57 -4.84 16.06 -6.52
CA ASP A 57 -5.90 15.10 -6.87
C ASP A 57 -5.33 13.81 -7.48
N ALA A 58 -4.29 13.93 -8.32
CA ALA A 58 -3.56 12.78 -8.84
C ALA A 58 -2.86 11.98 -7.73
N ALA A 59 -2.15 12.65 -6.82
CA ALA A 59 -1.53 12.02 -5.68
C ALA A 59 -2.54 11.26 -4.81
N LEU A 60 -3.70 11.86 -4.54
CA LEU A 60 -4.75 11.25 -3.75
C LEU A 60 -5.31 9.99 -4.40
N LEU A 61 -5.48 9.99 -5.73
CA LEU A 61 -5.91 8.82 -6.48
C LEU A 61 -4.91 7.67 -6.35
N HIS A 62 -3.61 7.94 -6.57
CA HIS A 62 -2.56 6.93 -6.45
C HIS A 62 -2.46 6.38 -5.02
N GLN A 63 -2.57 7.25 -4.00
CA GLN A 63 -2.58 6.82 -2.61
C GLN A 63 -3.75 5.88 -2.29
N ARG A 64 -4.95 6.18 -2.80
CA ARG A 64 -6.14 5.33 -2.63
C ARG A 64 -5.96 3.96 -3.28
N ASN A 65 -5.41 3.92 -4.50
CA ASN A 65 -5.14 2.67 -5.21
C ASN A 65 -4.13 1.80 -4.46
N ALA A 66 -3.08 2.40 -3.91
CA ALA A 66 -2.08 1.70 -3.13
C ALA A 66 -2.67 1.12 -1.83
N ILE A 67 -3.43 1.93 -1.08
CA ILE A 67 -4.07 1.49 0.18
C ILE A 67 -5.00 0.31 -0.08
N SER A 68 -5.86 0.38 -1.10
CA SER A 68 -6.80 -0.71 -1.38
C SER A 68 -6.08 -2.05 -1.66
N GLN A 69 -4.97 -2.02 -2.38
CA GLN A 69 -4.19 -3.22 -2.68
C GLN A 69 -3.43 -3.74 -1.45
N ILE A 70 -2.88 -2.85 -0.62
CA ILE A 70 -2.25 -3.21 0.65
C ILE A 70 -3.27 -3.83 1.61
N ASP A 71 -4.45 -3.24 1.74
CA ASP A 71 -5.52 -3.76 2.60
C ASP A 71 -5.94 -5.18 2.19
N ASN A 72 -6.03 -5.43 0.87
CA ASN A 72 -6.29 -6.77 0.35
C ASN A 72 -5.20 -7.78 0.75
N LEU A 73 -3.92 -7.38 0.67
CA LEU A 73 -2.80 -8.23 1.07
C LEU A 73 -2.81 -8.49 2.59
N VAL A 74 -3.09 -7.46 3.40
CA VAL A 74 -3.21 -7.58 4.85
C VAL A 74 -4.33 -8.54 5.22
N MET A 75 -5.51 -8.38 4.61
CA MET A 75 -6.65 -9.28 4.83
C MET A 75 -6.33 -10.72 4.41
N HIS A 76 -5.65 -10.91 3.28
CA HIS A 76 -5.19 -12.23 2.85
C HIS A 76 -4.21 -12.84 3.84
N ALA A 77 -3.23 -12.07 4.33
CA ALA A 77 -2.28 -12.54 5.34
C ALA A 77 -3.02 -12.93 6.64
N MET A 78 -3.91 -12.08 7.14
CA MET A 78 -4.67 -12.34 8.38
C MET A 78 -5.59 -13.57 8.29
N THR A 79 -6.09 -13.91 7.09
CA THR A 79 -6.98 -15.06 6.87
C THR A 79 -6.25 -16.36 6.55
N THR A 80 -5.05 -16.29 5.98
CA THR A 80 -4.29 -17.47 5.53
C THR A 80 -3.08 -17.81 6.40
N ALA A 81 -2.64 -16.89 7.26
CA ALA A 81 -1.53 -17.13 8.18
C ALA A 81 -1.80 -18.33 9.09
N LYS A 82 -0.81 -19.20 9.21
CA LYS A 82 -0.81 -20.35 10.13
C LYS A 82 0.48 -20.35 10.95
N PRO A 83 0.46 -20.82 12.21
CA PRO A 83 1.69 -21.06 12.96
C PRO A 83 2.62 -21.99 12.19
N VAL A 84 3.92 -21.68 12.19
CA VAL A 84 4.92 -22.61 11.67
C VAL A 84 4.89 -23.86 12.55
N GLN A 85 4.56 -25.02 11.96
CA GLN A 85 4.67 -26.28 12.67
C GLN A 85 6.14 -26.66 12.72
N ASN A 86 6.78 -26.42 13.86
CA ASN A 86 8.04 -27.08 14.18
C ASN A 86 7.72 -28.56 14.41
N GLY A 87 8.25 -29.42 13.55
CA GLY A 87 8.15 -30.88 13.71
C GLY A 87 8.88 -31.38 14.95
#